data_AF-A0A2A5C6U3-F1
#
_entry.id   AF-A0A2A5C6U3-F1
#
_cell.length_a   1.000
_cell.length_b   1.000
_cell.length_c   1.000
_cell.angle_alpha   90.00
_cell.angle_beta   90.00
_cell.angle_gamma   90.00
#
_symmetry.space_group_name_H-M   'P 1'
#
loop_
_entity.id
_entity.type
_entity.pdbx_description
1 polymer ?
#
loop_
_entity_poly.entity_id
_entity_poly.type
_entity_poly.pdbx_seq_one_letter_code
_entity_poly.pdbx_strand_id
1 'polypeptide(L)'
;MPRWLYQRPNRVFSYFHVIYIAITAAIIASFRQNTYGSTEKNCFRVLLTLGFDKPDTITRAIFIITHTVTSSTPHTITAKDITGIILAGGAGRRMGGIDKGWVKLNGKALISHMLERLVPQVGCIVISANRQFERYQALGYSVVADNPNSTDKEFQGPIAGILSALRVINTPYAVIVPVDAPILPTQLVQKLIEDSQKQHNKLVLIDDGERTHPLFGLYHHSLLEDLEQYYQNGNRKLITWCFQQSPRIIKVPEFKNSLINVNDNETLEGLALALRNTP
;
A
#
# COMPACT_ATOMS: atom_id res chain seq x y z
N MET A 1 33.38 -8.52 56.37
CA MET A 1 33.33 -8.45 54.89
C MET A 1 33.23 -9.87 54.31
N PRO A 2 32.13 -10.27 53.65
CA PRO A 2 32.09 -11.57 52.98
C PRO A 2 32.06 -11.45 51.44
N ARG A 3 33.23 -11.72 50.85
CA ARG A 3 33.58 -12.62 49.73
C ARG A 3 32.54 -13.11 48.68
N TRP A 4 31.46 -12.39 48.36
CA TRP A 4 30.49 -12.79 47.32
C TRP A 4 30.50 -11.93 46.04
N LEU A 5 31.40 -10.96 45.92
CA LEU A 5 31.34 -9.96 44.84
C LEU A 5 32.12 -10.29 43.56
N TYR A 6 32.60 -11.52 43.34
CA TYR A 6 33.32 -11.84 42.09
C TYR A 6 33.13 -13.30 41.64
N GLN A 7 32.03 -13.60 40.93
CA GLN A 7 31.95 -14.73 40.00
C GLN A 7 31.08 -14.41 38.76
N ARG A 8 31.78 -14.19 37.63
CA ARG A 8 31.47 -14.34 36.19
C ARG A 8 30.04 -14.04 35.65
N PRO A 9 29.87 -13.08 34.72
CA PRO A 9 28.74 -13.05 33.80
C PRO A 9 28.96 -14.07 32.65
N ASN A 10 27.91 -14.41 31.90
CA ASN A 10 27.95 -15.14 30.59
C ASN A 10 27.50 -16.61 30.51
N ARG A 11 26.48 -17.05 31.25
CA ARG A 11 25.70 -18.24 30.83
C ARG A 11 24.22 -17.98 30.60
N VAL A 12 23.58 -17.14 31.41
CA VAL A 12 22.11 -16.92 31.33
C VAL A 12 21.71 -16.19 30.04
N PHE A 13 22.49 -15.22 29.56
CA PHE A 13 22.19 -14.47 28.33
C PHE A 13 22.26 -15.32 27.05
N SER A 14 23.12 -16.35 27.03
CA SER A 14 23.28 -17.24 25.87
C SER A 14 22.06 -18.16 25.70
N TYR A 15 21.50 -18.66 26.81
CA TYR A 15 20.32 -19.53 26.77
C TYR A 15 19.07 -18.81 26.25
N PHE A 16 18.81 -17.56 26.67
CA PHE A 16 17.66 -16.80 26.18
C PHE A 16 17.75 -16.48 24.69
N HIS A 17 18.96 -16.22 24.17
CA HIS A 17 19.16 -16.01 22.74
C HIS A 17 18.93 -17.29 21.92
N VAL A 18 19.41 -18.43 22.39
CA VAL A 18 19.21 -19.72 21.71
C VAL A 18 17.73 -20.13 21.72
N ILE A 19 17.02 -19.91 22.83
CA ILE A 19 15.56 -20.11 22.92
C ILE A 19 14.83 -19.20 21.92
N TYR A 20 15.16 -17.92 21.91
CA TYR A 20 14.52 -16.94 21.03
C TYR A 20 14.72 -17.31 19.56
N ILE A 21 15.94 -17.68 19.15
CA ILE A 21 16.26 -18.10 17.78
C ILE A 21 15.51 -19.39 17.41
N ALA A 22 15.52 -20.40 18.29
CA ALA A 22 14.87 -21.68 18.02
C ALA A 22 13.35 -21.57 17.89
N ILE A 23 12.73 -20.71 18.71
CA ILE A 23 11.29 -20.44 18.68
C ILE A 23 10.93 -19.56 17.48
N THR A 24 11.74 -18.56 17.15
CA THR A 24 11.55 -17.74 15.95
C THR A 24 11.63 -18.61 14.69
N ALA A 25 12.58 -19.55 14.63
CA ALA A 25 12.69 -20.52 13.54
C ALA A 25 11.48 -21.47 13.45
N ALA A 26 10.95 -21.93 14.59
CA ALA A 26 9.76 -22.79 14.64
C ALA A 26 8.48 -22.05 14.21
N ILE A 27 8.32 -20.78 14.62
CA ILE A 27 7.21 -19.91 14.20
C ILE A 27 7.28 -19.64 12.69
N ILE A 28 8.46 -19.29 12.16
CA ILE A 28 8.67 -19.08 10.72
C ILE A 28 8.37 -20.37 9.92
N ALA A 29 8.77 -21.53 10.43
CA ALA A 29 8.49 -22.82 9.81
C ALA A 29 6.98 -23.16 9.80
N SER A 30 6.25 -22.83 10.87
CA SER A 30 4.78 -23.02 10.94
C SER A 30 4.01 -22.05 10.03
N PHE A 31 4.47 -20.80 9.88
CA PHE A 31 3.88 -19.84 8.93
C PHE A 31 4.04 -20.29 7.47
N ARG A 32 5.15 -20.93 7.12
CA ARG A 32 5.35 -21.51 5.78
C ARG A 32 4.41 -22.68 5.46
N GLN A 33 3.84 -23.33 6.47
CA GLN A 33 2.99 -24.52 6.30
C GLN A 33 1.51 -24.27 6.62
N ASN A 34 1.11 -23.04 6.98
CA ASN A 34 -0.26 -22.61 7.27
C ASN A 34 -1.04 -23.54 8.25
N THR A 35 -0.37 -24.06 9.29
CA THR A 35 -0.97 -24.96 10.29
C THR A 35 -0.85 -24.39 11.71
N TYR A 36 -1.81 -23.55 12.12
CA TYR A 36 -1.81 -22.89 13.43
C TYR A 36 -1.89 -23.86 14.64
N GLY A 37 -2.55 -25.02 14.49
CA GLY A 37 -2.68 -26.01 15.56
C GLY A 37 -1.44 -26.90 15.79
N SER A 38 -0.46 -26.89 14.88
CA SER A 38 0.76 -27.70 14.97
C SER A 38 1.92 -26.98 15.69
N THR A 39 1.83 -25.65 15.79
CA THR A 39 2.89 -24.77 16.28
C THR A 39 3.17 -24.98 17.76
N GLU A 40 2.14 -25.21 18.58
CA GLU A 40 2.28 -25.41 20.02
C GLU A 40 3.01 -26.71 20.36
N LYS A 41 2.64 -27.83 19.71
CA LYS A 41 3.31 -29.13 19.86
C LYS A 41 4.75 -29.12 19.35
N ASN A 42 5.01 -28.39 18.26
CA ASN A 42 6.36 -28.25 17.68
C ASN A 42 7.28 -27.38 18.56
N CYS A 43 6.77 -26.26 19.10
CA CYS A 43 7.53 -25.42 20.05
C CYS A 43 7.85 -26.20 21.33
N PHE A 44 6.92 -27.00 21.84
CA PHE A 44 7.14 -27.85 23.02
C PHE A 44 8.26 -28.87 22.80
N ARG A 45 8.28 -29.55 21.64
CA ARG A 45 9.36 -30.50 21.27
C ARG A 45 10.73 -29.82 21.15
N VAL A 46 10.79 -28.63 20.56
CA VAL A 46 12.05 -27.88 20.40
C VAL A 46 12.59 -27.44 21.76
N LEU A 47 11.72 -26.93 22.64
CA LEU A 47 12.09 -26.52 24.00
C LEU A 47 12.61 -27.68 24.86
N LEU A 48 11.97 -28.85 24.78
CA LEU A 48 12.45 -30.07 25.47
C LEU A 48 13.82 -30.54 24.92
N THR A 49 14.02 -30.49 23.60
CA THR A 49 15.29 -30.89 22.95
C THR A 49 16.46 -29.97 23.34
N LEU A 50 16.18 -28.71 23.67
CA LEU A 50 17.16 -27.73 24.13
C LEU A 50 17.44 -27.79 25.66
N GLY A 51 16.87 -28.78 26.36
CA GLY A 51 17.17 -29.04 27.77
C GLY A 51 16.35 -28.23 28.77
N PHE A 52 15.20 -27.66 28.36
CA PHE A 52 14.23 -27.10 29.30
C PHE A 52 13.30 -28.23 29.76
N ASP A 53 13.44 -28.64 31.02
CA ASP A 53 12.82 -29.84 31.61
C ASP A 53 11.80 -29.51 32.72
N LYS A 54 11.81 -28.26 33.23
CA LYS A 54 10.87 -27.80 34.25
C LYS A 54 9.55 -27.31 33.63
N PRO A 55 8.39 -27.93 33.95
CA PRO A 55 7.10 -27.60 33.38
C PRO A 55 6.74 -26.11 33.52
N ASP A 56 7.06 -25.50 34.67
CA ASP A 56 6.70 -24.10 34.97
C ASP A 56 7.44 -23.09 34.08
N THR A 57 8.67 -23.39 33.65
CA THR A 57 9.47 -22.52 32.78
C THR A 57 8.98 -22.59 31.34
N ILE A 58 8.62 -23.79 30.87
CA ILE A 58 8.07 -24.00 29.52
C ILE A 58 6.70 -23.34 29.43
N THR A 59 5.82 -23.54 30.42
CA THR A 59 4.49 -22.93 30.46
C THR A 59 4.58 -21.40 30.52
N ARG A 60 5.52 -20.82 31.29
CA ARG A 60 5.75 -19.37 31.31
C ARG A 60 6.33 -18.84 30.01
N ALA A 61 7.27 -19.54 29.38
CA ALA A 61 7.83 -19.14 28.09
C ALA A 61 6.76 -19.20 27.00
N ILE A 62 5.97 -20.28 26.93
CA ILE A 62 4.84 -20.40 26.01
C ILE A 62 3.80 -19.33 26.29
N PHE A 63 3.46 -19.05 27.55
CA PHE A 63 2.49 -18.01 27.93
C PHE A 63 2.98 -16.61 27.53
N ILE A 64 4.26 -16.28 27.79
CA ILE A 64 4.85 -15.00 27.37
C ILE A 64 4.89 -14.92 25.86
N ILE A 65 5.24 -15.99 25.14
CA ILE A 65 5.28 -16.01 23.67
C ILE A 65 3.88 -15.96 23.07
N THR A 66 2.91 -16.71 23.57
CA THR A 66 1.51 -16.58 23.14
C THR A 66 1.01 -15.18 23.46
N HIS A 67 1.26 -14.60 24.64
CA HIS A 67 0.80 -13.24 24.98
C HIS A 67 1.56 -12.12 24.25
N THR A 68 2.84 -12.27 23.93
CA THR A 68 3.62 -11.29 23.13
C THR A 68 3.36 -11.42 21.63
N VAL A 69 2.98 -12.61 21.15
CA VAL A 69 2.54 -12.84 19.77
C VAL A 69 1.03 -12.54 19.59
N THR A 70 0.23 -12.56 20.66
CA THR A 70 -1.20 -12.18 20.63
C THR A 70 -1.49 -10.74 21.05
N SER A 71 -0.50 -9.98 21.56
CA SER A 71 -0.67 -8.56 21.86
C SER A 71 -0.57 -7.65 20.64
N SER A 72 -0.38 -8.16 19.43
CA SER A 72 -0.74 -7.41 18.22
C SER A 72 -2.21 -7.69 17.93
N THR A 73 -3.09 -6.89 18.51
CA THR A 73 -4.43 -6.70 17.94
C THR A 73 -4.25 -6.47 16.44
N PRO A 74 -4.92 -7.21 15.54
CA PRO A 74 -4.82 -6.93 14.11
C PRO A 74 -5.18 -5.46 13.92
N HIS A 75 -4.22 -4.64 13.50
CA HIS A 75 -4.47 -3.24 13.25
C HIS A 75 -5.46 -3.19 12.09
N THR A 76 -6.73 -2.96 12.40
CA THR A 76 -7.76 -2.79 11.40
C THR A 76 -7.41 -1.52 10.62
N ILE A 77 -6.96 -1.68 9.38
CA ILE A 77 -6.75 -0.56 8.46
C ILE A 77 -8.09 0.17 8.31
N THR A 78 -8.10 1.47 8.60
CA THR A 78 -9.24 2.35 8.39
C THR A 78 -8.93 3.39 7.33
N ALA A 79 -9.94 4.16 6.89
CA ALA A 79 -9.72 5.27 5.97
C ALA A 79 -8.66 6.26 6.48
N LYS A 80 -8.58 6.50 7.80
CA LYS A 80 -7.62 7.42 8.43
C LYS A 80 -6.16 6.99 8.25
N ASP A 81 -5.93 5.71 8.03
CA ASP A 81 -4.60 5.11 7.83
C ASP A 81 -4.15 5.18 6.36
N ILE A 82 -4.94 5.83 5.49
CA ILE A 82 -4.76 5.84 4.04
C ILE A 82 -4.69 7.28 3.55
N THR A 83 -3.64 7.58 2.77
CA THR A 83 -3.60 8.77 1.93
C THR A 83 -4.03 8.44 0.51
N GLY A 84 -5.00 9.18 -0.03
CA GLY A 84 -5.32 9.14 -1.45
C GLY A 84 -4.32 9.97 -2.26
N ILE A 85 -3.60 9.31 -3.17
CA ILE A 85 -2.66 9.93 -4.10
C ILE A 85 -3.36 10.07 -5.45
N ILE A 86 -3.60 11.31 -5.87
CA ILE A 86 -4.17 11.62 -7.19
C ILE A 86 -3.04 11.98 -8.15
N LEU A 87 -2.86 11.19 -9.19
CA LEU A 87 -1.89 11.47 -10.25
C LEU A 87 -2.52 12.40 -11.30
N ALA A 88 -2.14 13.67 -11.25
CA ALA A 88 -2.55 14.72 -12.18
C ALA A 88 -1.45 15.12 -13.18
N GLY A 89 -0.26 14.52 -13.09
CA GLY A 89 0.87 14.73 -14.00
C GLY A 89 0.82 13.85 -15.25
N GLY A 90 0.43 14.41 -16.39
CA GLY A 90 0.55 13.75 -17.71
C GLY A 90 0.73 14.77 -18.83
N ALA A 91 1.44 14.40 -19.90
CA ALA A 91 1.87 15.34 -20.94
C ALA A 91 0.74 16.00 -21.75
N GLY A 92 -0.52 15.54 -21.63
CA GLY A 92 -1.69 16.19 -22.27
C GLY A 92 -1.64 16.30 -23.80
N ARG A 93 -0.68 15.64 -24.46
CA ARG A 93 -0.34 15.87 -25.89
C ARG A 93 -1.51 15.61 -26.83
N ARG A 94 -2.42 14.70 -26.49
CA ARG A 94 -3.59 14.33 -27.31
C ARG A 94 -4.83 15.20 -27.07
N MET A 95 -4.82 16.05 -26.04
CA MET A 95 -5.94 16.94 -25.65
C MET A 95 -5.53 18.42 -25.77
N GLY A 96 -4.78 18.75 -26.82
CA GLY A 96 -4.35 20.13 -27.09
C GLY A 96 -3.39 20.73 -26.05
N GLY A 97 -2.67 19.89 -25.30
CA GLY A 97 -1.73 20.35 -24.26
C GLY A 97 -2.41 20.79 -22.95
N ILE A 98 -3.74 20.73 -22.87
CA ILE A 98 -4.49 21.04 -21.65
C ILE A 98 -4.13 20.02 -20.55
N ASP A 99 -4.05 20.50 -19.32
CA ASP A 99 -3.93 19.63 -18.16
C ASP A 99 -5.23 18.86 -17.94
N LYS A 100 -5.14 17.53 -18.00
CA LYS A 100 -6.30 16.63 -17.94
C LYS A 100 -7.15 16.85 -16.70
N GLY A 101 -6.56 17.16 -15.55
CA GLY A 101 -7.35 17.37 -14.33
C GLY A 101 -8.32 18.54 -14.45
N TRP A 102 -8.05 19.50 -15.34
CA TRP A 102 -8.89 20.67 -15.58
C TRP A 102 -9.81 20.56 -16.80
N VAL A 103 -9.76 19.44 -17.52
CA VAL A 103 -10.77 19.11 -18.54
C VAL A 103 -12.13 18.99 -17.87
N LYS A 104 -13.18 19.49 -18.51
CA LYS A 104 -14.53 19.51 -17.94
C LYS A 104 -15.34 18.32 -18.44
N LEU A 105 -15.86 17.54 -17.51
CA LEU A 105 -16.91 16.54 -17.72
C LEU A 105 -18.23 17.11 -17.18
N ASN A 106 -19.22 17.30 -18.06
CA ASN A 106 -20.51 17.93 -17.72
C ASN A 106 -20.35 19.26 -16.97
N GLY A 107 -19.44 20.13 -17.47
CA GLY A 107 -19.20 21.47 -16.91
C GLY A 107 -18.26 21.52 -15.70
N LYS A 108 -17.92 20.37 -15.10
CA LYS A 108 -17.09 20.26 -13.89
C LYS A 108 -15.75 19.59 -14.17
N ALA A 109 -14.67 20.09 -13.57
CA ALA A 109 -13.31 19.60 -13.81
C ALA A 109 -13.12 18.14 -13.34
N LEU A 110 -12.31 17.34 -14.06
CA LEU A 110 -12.03 15.95 -13.70
C LEU A 110 -11.47 15.82 -12.28
N ILE A 111 -10.57 16.72 -11.85
CA ILE A 111 -10.03 16.74 -10.49
C ILE A 111 -11.14 16.91 -9.44
N SER A 112 -12.14 17.74 -9.72
CA SER A 112 -13.26 17.95 -8.80
C SER A 112 -14.15 16.70 -8.71
N HIS A 113 -14.36 15.97 -9.81
CA HIS A 113 -15.05 14.67 -9.77
C HIS A 113 -14.26 13.64 -8.96
N MET A 114 -12.95 13.56 -9.18
CA MET A 114 -12.07 12.65 -8.45
C MET A 114 -12.07 12.94 -6.95
N LEU A 115 -11.92 14.20 -6.55
CA LEU A 115 -11.92 14.59 -5.14
C LEU A 115 -13.24 14.24 -4.44
N GLU A 116 -14.39 14.53 -5.05
CA GLU A 116 -15.70 14.18 -4.47
C GLU A 116 -15.86 12.67 -4.25
N ARG A 117 -15.29 11.85 -5.14
CA ARG A 117 -15.35 10.39 -5.01
C ARG A 117 -14.33 9.83 -4.02
N LEU A 118 -13.12 10.38 -3.98
CA LEU A 118 -12.01 9.83 -3.20
C LEU A 118 -11.96 10.33 -1.76
N VAL A 119 -12.23 11.62 -1.51
CA VAL A 119 -12.15 12.24 -0.17
C VAL A 119 -12.95 11.47 0.88
N PRO A 120 -14.20 11.00 0.63
CA PRO A 120 -14.95 10.23 1.63
C PRO A 120 -14.33 8.87 1.98
N GLN A 121 -13.39 8.38 1.17
CA GLN A 121 -12.82 7.04 1.29
C GLN A 121 -11.45 7.01 1.99
N VAL A 122 -10.81 8.16 2.23
CA VAL A 122 -9.43 8.26 2.74
C VAL A 122 -9.29 9.35 3.81
N GLY A 123 -8.23 9.29 4.61
CA GLY A 123 -7.98 10.25 5.69
C GLY A 123 -7.32 11.54 5.21
N CYS A 124 -6.48 11.44 4.17
CA CYS A 124 -5.70 12.55 3.61
C CYS A 124 -5.66 12.47 2.08
N ILE A 125 -5.41 13.60 1.42
CA ILE A 125 -5.21 13.67 -0.02
C ILE A 125 -3.86 14.33 -0.33
N VAL A 126 -3.14 13.75 -1.29
CA VAL A 126 -1.98 14.34 -1.96
C VAL A 126 -2.22 14.33 -3.46
N ILE A 127 -1.98 15.46 -4.12
CA ILE A 127 -2.08 15.59 -5.57
C ILE A 127 -0.67 15.66 -6.14
N SER A 128 -0.30 14.74 -7.03
CA SER A 128 0.93 14.80 -7.81
C SER A 128 0.66 15.55 -9.12
N ALA A 129 1.22 16.75 -9.27
CA ALA A 129 1.01 17.60 -10.44
C ALA A 129 2.29 18.34 -10.84
N ASN A 130 2.59 18.34 -12.14
CA ASN A 130 3.76 19.02 -12.71
C ASN A 130 3.39 20.33 -13.44
N ARG A 131 2.10 20.66 -13.51
CA ARG A 131 1.56 21.82 -14.22
C ARG A 131 0.42 22.41 -13.40
N GLN A 132 0.16 23.70 -13.58
CA GLN A 132 -0.89 24.43 -12.85
C GLN A 132 -0.82 24.21 -11.32
N PHE A 133 0.40 24.15 -10.76
CA PHE A 133 0.67 23.79 -9.38
C PHE A 133 -0.12 24.64 -8.38
N GLU A 134 -0.08 25.97 -8.54
CA GLU A 134 -0.84 26.93 -7.72
C GLU A 134 -2.36 26.69 -7.79
N ARG A 135 -2.87 26.31 -8.97
CA ARG A 135 -4.30 26.03 -9.17
C ARG A 135 -4.73 24.75 -8.44
N TYR A 136 -3.87 23.74 -8.39
CA TYR A 136 -4.11 22.55 -7.57
C TYR A 136 -3.98 22.87 -6.07
N GLN A 137 -3.02 23.70 -5.67
CA GLN A 137 -2.87 24.11 -4.26
C GLN A 137 -4.08 24.90 -3.76
N ALA A 138 -4.68 25.73 -4.62
CA ALA A 138 -5.90 26.48 -4.31
C ALA A 138 -7.12 25.57 -4.00
N LEU A 139 -7.06 24.26 -4.29
CA LEU A 139 -8.07 23.29 -3.87
C LEU A 139 -7.99 22.93 -2.38
N GLY A 140 -6.95 23.38 -1.66
CA GLY A 140 -6.78 23.15 -0.22
C GLY A 140 -6.13 21.81 0.16
N TYR A 141 -5.49 21.13 -0.80
CA TYR A 141 -4.79 19.86 -0.59
C TYR A 141 -3.27 20.00 -0.74
N SER A 142 -2.53 19.04 -0.18
CA SER A 142 -1.09 18.96 -0.43
C SER A 142 -0.82 18.64 -1.89
N VAL A 143 0.08 19.40 -2.53
CA VAL A 143 0.47 19.21 -3.92
C VAL A 143 1.97 18.98 -3.98
N VAL A 144 2.38 17.94 -4.71
CA VAL A 144 3.79 17.62 -4.95
C VAL A 144 4.06 17.61 -6.44
N ALA A 145 5.26 18.02 -6.82
CA ALA A 145 5.77 17.92 -8.17
C ALA A 145 6.82 16.80 -8.23
N ASP A 146 7.02 16.25 -9.42
CA ASP A 146 8.09 15.30 -9.65
C ASP A 146 9.46 15.97 -9.46
N ASN A 147 10.50 15.17 -9.17
CA ASN A 147 11.83 15.72 -8.88
C ASN A 147 12.36 16.51 -10.10
N PRO A 148 12.61 17.82 -9.97
CA PRO A 148 13.08 18.66 -11.07
C PRO A 148 14.52 18.32 -11.52
N ASN A 149 15.28 17.62 -10.67
CA ASN A 149 16.67 17.23 -10.95
C ASN A 149 16.80 15.88 -11.67
N SER A 150 15.69 15.20 -12.01
CA SER A 150 15.79 14.01 -12.85
C SER A 150 16.28 14.43 -14.24
N THR A 151 17.34 13.80 -14.73
CA THR A 151 17.94 14.05 -16.04
C THR A 151 16.98 13.79 -17.22
N ASP A 152 15.90 13.04 -16.99
CA ASP A 152 14.89 12.70 -17.98
C ASP A 152 13.76 13.75 -18.01
N LYS A 153 14.02 14.91 -18.61
CA LYS A 153 13.02 16.00 -18.73
C LYS A 153 11.78 15.64 -19.54
N GLU A 154 11.80 14.56 -20.32
CA GLU A 154 10.73 14.29 -21.29
C GLU A 154 9.70 13.23 -20.89
N PHE A 155 9.99 12.30 -19.97
CA PHE A 155 9.00 11.29 -19.56
C PHE A 155 9.35 10.59 -18.24
N GLN A 156 8.89 11.14 -17.11
CA GLN A 156 9.15 10.52 -15.80
C GLN A 156 8.16 9.39 -15.46
N GLY A 157 7.06 9.26 -16.20
CA GLY A 157 6.06 8.20 -16.06
C GLY A 157 5.28 8.27 -14.73
N PRO A 158 4.29 7.38 -14.53
CA PRO A 158 3.47 7.39 -13.30
C PRO A 158 4.30 7.09 -12.04
N ILE A 159 5.41 6.36 -12.16
CA ILE A 159 6.27 6.01 -11.02
C ILE A 159 6.83 7.27 -10.34
N ALA A 160 7.25 8.29 -11.10
CA ALA A 160 7.82 9.50 -10.52
C ALA A 160 6.82 10.28 -9.66
N GLY A 161 5.57 10.38 -10.12
CA GLY A 161 4.49 11.00 -9.34
C GLY A 161 4.15 10.21 -8.08
N ILE A 162 4.15 8.88 -8.17
CA ILE A 162 3.94 7.99 -7.03
C ILE A 162 5.06 8.16 -6.00
N LEU A 163 6.33 8.14 -6.42
CA LEU A 163 7.48 8.32 -5.54
C LEU A 163 7.44 9.68 -4.84
N SER A 164 7.17 10.75 -5.60
CA SER A 164 7.11 12.11 -5.05
C SER A 164 6.01 12.26 -4.01
N ALA A 165 4.86 11.61 -4.22
CA ALA A 165 3.78 11.58 -3.25
C ALA A 165 4.08 10.67 -2.04
N LEU A 166 4.56 9.44 -2.26
CA LEU A 166 4.88 8.50 -1.17
C LEU A 166 5.94 9.05 -0.20
N ARG A 167 6.88 9.89 -0.67
CA ARG A 167 7.91 10.52 0.18
C ARG A 167 7.35 11.52 1.20
N VAL A 168 6.13 12.04 1.00
CA VAL A 168 5.56 13.09 1.86
C VAL A 168 4.38 12.61 2.72
N ILE A 169 3.89 11.39 2.51
CA ILE A 169 2.79 10.86 3.32
C ILE A 169 3.30 10.39 4.68
N ASN A 170 2.46 10.54 5.71
CA ASN A 170 2.72 10.01 7.05
C ASN A 170 1.85 8.79 7.37
N THR A 171 0.96 8.40 6.46
CA THR A 171 0.07 7.27 6.64
C THR A 171 0.76 5.96 6.24
N PRO A 172 0.45 4.84 6.90
CA PRO A 172 1.04 3.54 6.57
C PRO A 172 0.64 3.03 5.18
N TYR A 173 -0.49 3.49 4.65
CA TYR A 173 -0.96 3.09 3.33
C TYR A 173 -1.25 4.30 2.43
N ALA A 174 -1.21 4.05 1.13
CA ALA A 174 -1.69 4.95 0.10
C ALA A 174 -2.59 4.23 -0.89
N VAL A 175 -3.64 4.90 -1.35
CA VAL A 175 -4.40 4.48 -2.53
C VAL A 175 -4.04 5.40 -3.67
N ILE A 176 -3.63 4.83 -4.80
CA ILE A 176 -3.18 5.59 -5.97
C ILE A 176 -4.31 5.56 -6.99
N VAL A 177 -4.66 6.73 -7.55
CA VAL A 177 -5.66 6.88 -8.63
C VAL A 177 -5.21 7.92 -9.66
N PRO A 178 -5.52 7.73 -10.95
CA PRO A 178 -5.26 8.76 -11.96
C PRO A 178 -6.41 9.76 -12.00
N VAL A 179 -6.11 11.04 -12.26
CA VAL A 179 -7.16 12.08 -12.37
C VAL A 179 -8.10 11.86 -13.57
N ASP A 180 -7.70 11.05 -14.55
CA ASP A 180 -8.45 10.85 -15.79
C ASP A 180 -9.50 9.74 -15.72
N ALA A 181 -9.73 9.12 -14.56
CA ALA A 181 -10.83 8.18 -14.32
C ALA A 181 -11.88 8.79 -13.37
N PRO A 182 -12.70 9.75 -13.83
CA PRO A 182 -13.54 10.60 -12.97
C PRO A 182 -14.73 9.88 -12.32
N ILE A 183 -15.10 8.67 -12.77
CA ILE A 183 -16.20 7.88 -12.19
C ILE A 183 -15.65 6.85 -11.20
N LEU A 184 -14.70 7.25 -10.36
CA LEU A 184 -14.08 6.34 -9.38
C LEU A 184 -15.17 5.65 -8.51
N PRO A 185 -15.14 4.31 -8.36
CA PRO A 185 -16.08 3.61 -7.49
C PRO A 185 -16.04 4.14 -6.04
N THR A 186 -17.20 4.35 -5.43
CA THR A 186 -17.31 4.83 -4.03
C THR A 186 -16.91 3.78 -3.00
N GLN A 187 -16.79 2.51 -3.43
CA GLN A 187 -16.42 1.37 -2.59
C GLN A 187 -14.98 0.89 -2.85
N LEU A 188 -14.20 1.62 -3.66
CA LEU A 188 -12.87 1.18 -4.08
C LEU A 188 -11.96 0.91 -2.88
N VAL A 189 -11.82 1.88 -1.97
CA VAL A 189 -10.90 1.77 -0.84
C VAL A 189 -11.38 0.71 0.16
N GLN A 190 -12.70 0.62 0.37
CA GLN A 190 -13.27 -0.42 1.23
C GLN A 190 -12.89 -1.82 0.73
N LYS A 191 -13.07 -2.12 -0.57
CA LYS A 191 -12.70 -3.43 -1.13
C LYS A 191 -11.21 -3.73 -1.00
N LEU A 192 -10.35 -2.72 -1.18
CA LEU A 192 -8.90 -2.87 -1.01
C LEU A 192 -8.52 -3.18 0.45
N ILE A 193 -9.14 -2.51 1.42
CA ILE A 193 -8.92 -2.73 2.86
C ILE A 193 -9.31 -4.16 3.27
N GLU A 194 -10.54 -4.57 2.92
CA GLU A 194 -11.13 -5.85 3.35
C GLU A 194 -10.27 -7.05 2.95
N ASP A 195 -9.54 -6.93 1.84
CA ASP A 195 -8.69 -8.00 1.33
C ASP A 195 -7.25 -7.91 1.85
N SER A 196 -6.71 -6.69 2.01
CA SER A 196 -5.39 -6.48 2.64
C SER A 196 -5.33 -7.05 4.06
N GLN A 197 -6.39 -6.84 4.85
CA GLN A 197 -6.48 -7.34 6.23
C GLN A 197 -6.49 -8.87 6.33
N LYS A 198 -7.01 -9.57 5.30
CA LYS A 198 -7.09 -11.04 5.31
C LYS A 198 -5.75 -11.73 5.10
N GLN A 199 -4.81 -11.05 4.42
CA GLN A 199 -3.59 -11.69 3.91
C GLN A 199 -2.29 -10.94 4.24
N HIS A 200 -2.38 -9.80 4.94
CA HIS A 200 -1.24 -8.95 5.30
C HIS A 200 -0.38 -8.55 4.07
N ASN A 201 -1.00 -8.41 2.90
CA ASN A 201 -0.31 -8.01 1.67
C ASN A 201 0.04 -6.52 1.69
N LYS A 202 1.29 -6.22 1.31
CA LYS A 202 1.80 -4.85 1.15
C LYS A 202 1.26 -4.15 -0.10
N LEU A 203 0.83 -4.92 -1.10
CA LEU A 203 0.30 -4.40 -2.36
C LEU A 203 -0.97 -5.15 -2.71
N VAL A 204 -2.06 -4.41 -2.94
CA VAL A 204 -3.35 -4.93 -3.38
C VAL A 204 -3.80 -4.15 -4.61
N LEU A 205 -4.15 -4.85 -5.68
CA LEU A 205 -4.54 -4.26 -6.96
C LEU A 205 -5.94 -4.69 -7.37
N ILE A 206 -6.64 -3.79 -8.06
CA ILE A 206 -7.90 -4.09 -8.72
C ILE A 206 -7.66 -4.71 -10.10
N ASP A 207 -8.45 -5.73 -10.41
CA ASP A 207 -8.62 -6.29 -11.74
C ASP A 207 -10.10 -6.16 -12.14
N ASP A 208 -10.37 -5.54 -13.29
CA ASP A 208 -11.73 -5.27 -13.76
C ASP A 208 -12.34 -6.43 -14.57
N GLY A 209 -11.74 -7.62 -14.50
CA GLY A 209 -12.13 -8.78 -15.29
C GLY A 209 -11.47 -8.85 -16.66
N GLU A 210 -10.89 -7.76 -17.16
CA GLU A 210 -10.13 -7.73 -18.42
C GLU A 210 -8.64 -7.48 -18.18
N ARG A 211 -8.31 -6.61 -17.23
CA ARG A 211 -6.93 -6.27 -16.88
C ARG A 211 -6.77 -5.87 -15.43
N THR A 212 -5.56 -6.08 -14.92
CA THR A 212 -5.11 -5.56 -13.63
C THR A 212 -4.66 -4.11 -13.78
N HIS A 213 -5.13 -3.25 -12.88
CA HIS A 213 -4.84 -1.82 -12.90
C HIS A 213 -3.92 -1.42 -11.74
N PRO A 214 -2.67 -1.03 -12.00
CA PRO A 214 -1.75 -0.61 -10.94
C PRO A 214 -2.12 0.77 -10.37
N LEU A 215 -2.86 1.59 -11.12
CA LEU A 215 -3.33 2.90 -10.66
C LEU A 215 -4.70 2.84 -9.97
N PHE A 216 -5.14 1.66 -9.52
CA PHE A 216 -6.30 1.48 -8.65
C PHE A 216 -5.94 0.43 -7.60
N GLY A 217 -5.00 0.78 -6.72
CA GLY A 217 -4.43 -0.16 -5.77
C GLY A 217 -4.06 0.48 -4.44
N LEU A 218 -3.96 -0.37 -3.41
CA LEU A 218 -3.50 -0.03 -2.07
C LEU A 218 -2.04 -0.45 -1.92
N TYR A 219 -1.22 0.52 -1.55
CA TYR A 219 0.23 0.42 -1.43
C TYR A 219 0.61 0.69 0.02
N HIS A 220 1.29 -0.25 0.65
CA HIS A 220 1.92 -0.03 1.94
C HIS A 220 3.17 0.84 1.77
N HIS A 221 3.37 1.80 2.67
CA HIS A 221 4.47 2.77 2.61
C HIS A 221 5.85 2.10 2.56
N SER A 222 6.02 0.91 3.14
CA SER A 222 7.29 0.15 3.07
C SER A 222 7.72 -0.24 1.66
N LEU A 223 6.87 -0.08 0.64
CA LEU A 223 7.21 -0.35 -0.76
C LEU A 223 8.01 0.81 -1.40
N LEU A 224 8.10 1.96 -0.74
CA LEU A 224 8.78 3.15 -1.26
C LEU A 224 10.22 2.88 -1.68
N GLU A 225 11.01 2.26 -0.82
CA GLU A 225 12.44 2.01 -1.08
C GLU A 225 12.66 1.08 -2.28
N ASP A 226 11.85 0.03 -2.40
CA ASP A 226 11.93 -0.91 -3.53
C ASP A 226 11.50 -0.25 -4.85
N LEU A 227 10.42 0.55 -4.82
CA LEU A 227 9.98 1.31 -6.00
C LEU A 227 11.03 2.34 -6.44
N GLU A 228 11.69 2.97 -5.47
CA GLU A 228 12.78 3.93 -5.71
C GLU A 228 13.95 3.25 -6.43
N GLN A 229 14.41 2.11 -5.90
CA GLN A 229 15.48 1.32 -6.53
C GLN A 229 15.09 0.87 -7.94
N TYR A 230 13.86 0.39 -8.12
CA TYR A 230 13.34 0.01 -9.43
C TYR A 230 13.41 1.17 -10.44
N TYR A 231 13.00 2.37 -10.01
CA TYR A 231 13.03 3.59 -10.82
C TYR A 231 14.46 4.06 -11.13
N GLN A 232 15.36 4.05 -10.14
CA GLN A 232 16.76 4.43 -10.29
C GLN A 232 17.53 3.52 -11.25
N ASN A 233 17.14 2.24 -11.32
CA ASN A 233 17.67 1.28 -12.31
C ASN A 233 17.16 1.52 -13.75
N GLY A 234 16.52 2.66 -14.02
CA GLY A 234 16.03 3.03 -15.36
C GLY A 234 14.69 2.40 -15.74
N ASN A 235 14.07 1.61 -14.85
CA ASN A 235 12.79 1.00 -15.17
C ASN A 235 11.63 2.01 -15.08
N ARG A 236 10.62 1.84 -15.94
CA ARG A 236 9.47 2.75 -16.05
C ARG A 236 8.10 2.04 -16.06
N LYS A 237 8.07 0.71 -16.13
CA LYS A 237 6.83 -0.08 -16.25
C LYS A 237 6.26 -0.44 -14.87
N LEU A 238 5.37 0.40 -14.34
CA LEU A 238 4.79 0.21 -13.00
C LEU A 238 4.15 -1.17 -12.80
N ILE A 239 3.39 -1.68 -13.78
CA ILE A 239 2.73 -2.98 -13.66
C ILE A 239 3.74 -4.13 -13.51
N THR A 240 4.88 -4.05 -14.21
CA THR A 240 5.95 -5.05 -14.10
C THR A 240 6.52 -5.06 -12.69
N TRP A 241 6.80 -3.89 -12.12
CA TRP A 241 7.24 -3.76 -10.73
C TRP A 241 6.19 -4.29 -9.76
N CYS A 242 4.91 -3.96 -9.96
CA CYS A 242 3.85 -4.41 -9.07
C CYS A 242 3.82 -5.94 -8.97
N PHE A 243 3.94 -6.65 -10.09
CA PHE A 243 3.98 -8.12 -10.11
C PHE A 243 5.22 -8.70 -9.38
N GLN A 244 6.36 -8.00 -9.38
CA GLN A 244 7.55 -8.40 -8.62
C GLN A 244 7.30 -8.40 -7.10
N GLN A 245 6.36 -7.56 -6.64
CA GLN A 245 5.97 -7.48 -5.22
C GLN A 245 4.97 -8.57 -4.79
N SER A 246 4.64 -9.52 -5.68
CA SER A 246 3.63 -10.55 -5.44
C SER A 246 2.30 -9.96 -4.93
N PRO A 247 1.66 -9.10 -5.73
CA PRO A 247 0.52 -8.33 -5.30
C PRO A 247 -0.67 -9.26 -5.09
N ARG A 248 -1.53 -8.89 -4.16
CA ARG A 248 -2.86 -9.48 -4.08
C ARG A 248 -3.76 -8.82 -5.13
N ILE A 249 -4.41 -9.64 -5.94
CA ILE A 249 -5.28 -9.16 -7.04
C ILE A 249 -6.73 -9.45 -6.66
N ILE A 250 -7.56 -8.41 -6.64
CA ILE A 250 -9.00 -8.51 -6.42
C ILE A 250 -9.71 -8.34 -7.75
N LYS A 251 -10.42 -9.38 -8.19
CA LYS A 251 -11.29 -9.30 -9.37
C LYS A 251 -12.62 -8.66 -9.01
N VAL A 252 -12.94 -7.55 -9.68
CA VAL A 252 -14.18 -6.76 -9.53
C VAL A 252 -14.69 -6.33 -10.90
N PRO A 253 -15.27 -7.25 -11.70
CA PRO A 253 -15.77 -6.94 -13.04
C PRO A 253 -16.78 -5.79 -13.08
N GLU A 254 -17.52 -5.59 -11.99
CA GLU A 254 -18.47 -4.49 -11.83
C GLU A 254 -17.80 -3.09 -11.87
N PHE A 255 -16.49 -2.99 -11.65
CA PHE A 255 -15.76 -1.72 -11.71
C PHE A 255 -15.34 -1.33 -13.13
N LYS A 256 -15.44 -2.23 -14.12
CA LYS A 256 -14.96 -1.99 -15.50
C LYS A 256 -15.36 -0.63 -16.07
N ASN A 257 -16.65 -0.27 -15.98
CA ASN A 257 -17.16 1.00 -16.53
C ASN A 257 -16.78 2.24 -15.69
N SER A 258 -16.37 2.03 -14.43
CA SER A 258 -15.97 3.08 -13.49
C SER A 258 -14.47 3.41 -13.57
N LEU A 259 -13.67 2.51 -14.14
CA LEU A 259 -12.20 2.65 -14.29
C LEU A 259 -11.78 3.07 -15.71
N ILE A 260 -12.71 3.64 -16.49
CA ILE A 260 -12.44 4.14 -17.83
C ILE A 260 -11.64 5.45 -17.74
N ASN A 261 -10.50 5.49 -18.43
CA ASN A 261 -9.66 6.68 -18.50
C ASN A 261 -10.06 7.57 -19.67
N VAL A 262 -10.34 8.84 -19.38
CA VAL A 262 -10.61 9.88 -20.36
C VAL A 262 -9.29 10.35 -21.00
N ASN A 263 -8.99 9.79 -22.16
CA ASN A 263 -7.76 10.08 -22.92
C ASN A 263 -7.96 10.98 -24.14
N ASP A 264 -9.19 11.09 -24.62
CA ASP A 264 -9.62 11.81 -25.82
C ASP A 264 -11.03 12.39 -25.64
N ASN A 265 -11.42 13.27 -26.57
CA ASN A 265 -12.74 13.92 -26.56
C ASN A 265 -13.88 12.92 -26.78
N GLU A 266 -13.69 11.88 -27.59
CA GLU A 266 -14.71 10.87 -27.86
C GLU A 266 -15.11 10.13 -26.58
N THR A 267 -14.12 9.69 -25.79
CA THR A 267 -14.35 9.07 -24.48
C THR A 267 -15.03 10.05 -23.53
N LEU A 268 -14.59 11.32 -23.51
CA LEU A 268 -15.17 12.35 -22.64
C LEU A 268 -16.67 12.57 -22.96
N GLU A 269 -17.03 12.68 -24.24
CA GLU A 269 -18.39 12.87 -24.71
C GLU A 269 -19.27 11.65 -24.45
N GLY A 270 -18.76 10.44 -24.72
CA GLY A 270 -19.45 9.18 -24.41
C GLY A 270 -19.75 9.07 -22.91
N LEU A 271 -18.77 9.43 -22.06
CA LEU A 271 -18.94 9.43 -20.62
C LEU A 271 -19.95 10.49 -20.15
N ALA A 272 -19.90 11.69 -20.74
CA ALA A 272 -20.83 12.77 -20.47
C ALA A 272 -22.29 12.38 -20.79
N LEU A 273 -22.48 11.63 -21.88
CA LEU A 273 -23.79 11.10 -22.28
C LEU A 273 -24.27 10.01 -21.32
N ALA A 274 -23.41 9.04 -20.97
CA ALA A 274 -23.74 7.97 -20.05
C ALA A 274 -24.18 8.49 -18.67
N LEU A 275 -23.47 9.48 -18.13
CA LEU A 275 -23.79 10.09 -16.85
C LEU A 275 -25.10 10.88 -16.85
N ARG A 276 -25.51 11.45 -18.00
CA ARG A 276 -26.79 12.16 -18.12
C ARG A 276 -27.99 11.21 -18.19
N ASN A 277 -27.76 9.98 -18.63
CA ASN A 277 -28.78 8.96 -18.81
C ASN A 277 -28.86 7.98 -17.63
N THR A 278 -28.04 8.18 -16.59
CA THR A 278 -28.14 7.40 -15.35
C THR A 278 -29.26 8.03 -14.51
N PRO A 279 -30.37 7.31 -14.25
CA PRO A 279 -31.55 7.85 -13.59
C PRO A 279 -31.31 8.27 -12.14
#